data_AF-A0A6M8HMU5-F1
#
_entry.id   AF-A0A6M8HMU5-F1
#
_cell.length_a   1.000
_cell.length_b   1.000
_cell.length_c   1.000
_cell.angle_alpha   90.00
_cell.angle_beta   90.00
_cell.angle_gamma   90.00
#
_symmetry.space_group_name_H-M   'P 1'
#
loop_
_entity.id
_entity.type
_entity.pdbx_description
1 polymer ?
#
loop_
_entity_poly.entity_id
_entity_poly.type
_entity_poly.pdbx_seq_one_letter_code
_entity_poly.pdbx_strand_id
1 'polypeptide(L)'
;MTATRRFRRCLVPAALLFGLSACALGPLATPHTPAEQVSIGEAQSALDGMRGLSAKFVQVGPGAQGASGLAWFETGHLRLDYAAPMRRIVVATHGRLIVHDEATDATTRISLAANPLGLLLSGPVRLSGEIDVTDIQRSPTSLQLSLTRASNPAQGLLTLFFDVGSQGSLLLSGIEAVDAERHRTRFHLYDQKVGQALDEGLFTPPGS
;
A
#
# COMPACT_ATOMS: atom_id res chain seq x y z
N MET A 1 19.25 -92.94 -5.51
CA MET A 1 18.58 -92.71 -4.20
C MET A 1 18.05 -91.28 -4.20
N THR A 2 16.73 -91.11 -4.03
CA THR A 2 15.99 -89.99 -3.37
C THR A 2 16.40 -88.53 -3.68
N ALA A 3 15.54 -87.52 -3.90
CA ALA A 3 14.10 -87.37 -4.01
C ALA A 3 13.80 -85.93 -4.51
N THR A 4 12.75 -85.81 -5.32
CA THR A 4 11.71 -84.76 -5.40
C THR A 4 11.83 -83.50 -4.51
N ARG A 5 11.68 -82.29 -5.10
CA ARG A 5 10.83 -81.15 -4.62
C ARG A 5 10.91 -79.99 -5.63
N ARG A 6 9.88 -79.80 -6.46
CA ARG A 6 8.67 -78.96 -6.29
C ARG A 6 8.89 -77.45 -6.52
N PHE A 7 8.32 -77.02 -7.65
CA PHE A 7 7.76 -75.70 -7.97
C PHE A 7 7.37 -74.84 -6.77
N ARG A 8 7.67 -73.53 -6.86
CA ARG A 8 6.70 -72.44 -6.59
C ARG A 8 7.17 -71.12 -7.20
N ARG A 9 6.47 -70.72 -8.28
CA ARG A 9 6.38 -69.34 -8.75
C ARG A 9 5.69 -68.52 -7.66
N CYS A 10 6.27 -67.38 -7.28
CA CYS A 10 5.55 -66.33 -6.56
C CYS A 10 5.67 -65.05 -7.40
N LEU A 11 4.61 -64.76 -8.15
CA LEU A 11 4.33 -63.43 -8.70
C LEU A 11 3.99 -62.53 -7.50
N VAL A 12 4.63 -61.37 -7.37
CA VAL A 12 4.18 -60.29 -6.47
C VAL A 12 3.62 -59.18 -7.35
N PRO A 13 2.37 -58.73 -7.12
CA PRO A 13 1.71 -57.76 -7.97
C PRO A 13 2.21 -56.34 -7.66
N ALA A 14 2.31 -55.55 -8.72
CA ALA A 14 2.36 -54.11 -8.66
C ALA A 14 0.97 -53.53 -8.36
N ALA A 15 0.96 -52.35 -7.73
CA ALA A 15 0.08 -51.20 -8.00
C ALA A 15 -0.72 -50.63 -6.80
N LEU A 16 -0.81 -49.30 -6.87
CA LEU A 16 -1.75 -48.37 -6.23
C LEU A 16 -1.41 -47.86 -4.82
N LEU A 17 -0.41 -46.97 -4.77
CA LEU A 17 -0.41 -45.86 -3.81
C LEU A 17 -1.37 -44.78 -4.32
N PHE A 18 -2.58 -44.75 -3.75
CA PHE A 18 -3.52 -43.65 -3.90
C PHE A 18 -2.91 -42.39 -3.28
N GLY A 19 -2.54 -41.42 -4.13
CA GLY A 19 -2.16 -40.08 -3.69
C GLY A 19 -3.39 -39.38 -3.11
N LEU A 20 -3.41 -39.20 -1.79
CA LEU A 20 -4.31 -38.27 -1.11
C LEU A 20 -3.95 -36.86 -1.60
N SER A 21 -4.70 -36.39 -2.60
CA SER A 21 -4.68 -35.00 -3.02
C SER A 21 -5.31 -34.17 -1.91
N ALA A 22 -4.47 -33.67 -0.99
CA ALA A 22 -4.90 -32.68 -0.01
C ALA A 22 -5.31 -31.42 -0.77
N CYS A 23 -6.60 -31.12 -0.83
CA CYS A 23 -7.07 -29.81 -1.22
C CYS A 23 -6.43 -28.78 -0.28
N ALA A 24 -5.46 -28.03 -0.79
CA ALA A 24 -4.95 -26.85 -0.13
C ALA A 24 -6.09 -25.81 -0.10
N LEU A 25 -6.91 -25.86 0.95
CA LEU A 25 -7.75 -24.73 1.31
C LEU A 25 -6.79 -23.58 1.66
N GLY A 26 -6.65 -22.63 0.74
CA GLY A 26 -6.01 -21.35 1.04
C GLY A 26 -6.72 -20.68 2.22
N PRO A 27 -6.02 -19.84 3.00
CA PRO A 27 -6.64 -19.13 4.11
C PRO A 27 -7.84 -18.34 3.60
N LEU A 28 -9.03 -18.66 4.10
CA LEU A 28 -10.22 -17.85 3.88
C LEU A 28 -9.96 -16.49 4.52
N ALA A 29 -10.09 -15.41 3.73
CA ALA A 29 -10.08 -14.06 4.26
C ALA A 29 -11.12 -13.96 5.38
N THR A 30 -10.68 -13.62 6.60
CA THR A 30 -11.59 -13.45 7.72
C THR A 30 -12.45 -12.22 7.45
N PRO A 31 -13.78 -12.34 7.46
CA PRO A 31 -14.64 -11.19 7.22
C PRO A 31 -14.44 -10.16 8.33
N HIS A 32 -14.41 -8.87 7.96
CA HIS A 32 -14.35 -7.77 8.92
C HIS A 32 -15.57 -7.78 9.84
N THR A 33 -15.34 -7.54 11.12
CA THR A 33 -16.38 -7.31 12.12
C THR A 33 -17.21 -6.07 11.78
N PRO A 34 -18.44 -5.92 12.32
CA PRO A 34 -19.24 -4.72 12.10
C PRO A 34 -18.53 -3.41 12.50
N ALA A 35 -17.73 -3.42 13.58
CA ALA A 35 -16.98 -2.26 14.04
C ALA A 35 -15.83 -1.87 13.08
N GLU A 36 -15.16 -2.87 12.51
CA GLU A 36 -14.14 -2.67 11.48
C GLU A 36 -14.75 -2.12 10.19
N GLN A 37 -15.90 -2.64 9.76
CA GLN A 37 -16.61 -2.14 8.58
C GLN A 37 -17.01 -0.66 8.73
N VAL A 38 -17.44 -0.25 9.93
CA VAL A 38 -17.68 1.18 10.23
C VAL A 38 -16.39 1.99 10.07
N SER A 39 -15.27 1.52 10.62
CA SER A 39 -13.99 2.22 10.52
C SER A 39 -13.49 2.32 9.06
N ILE A 40 -13.69 1.27 8.26
CA ILE A 40 -13.39 1.30 6.82
C ILE A 40 -14.27 2.35 6.12
N GLY A 41 -15.57 2.38 6.42
CA GLY A 41 -16.50 3.35 5.84
C GLY A 41 -16.16 4.81 6.19
N GLU A 42 -15.74 5.07 7.42
CA GLU A 42 -15.27 6.39 7.85
C GLU A 42 -13.99 6.81 7.12
N ALA A 43 -13.00 5.91 7.04
CA ALA A 43 -11.75 6.17 6.31
C ALA A 43 -11.99 6.40 4.81
N GLN A 44 -12.85 5.59 4.19
CA GLN A 44 -13.29 5.76 2.81
C GLN A 44 -13.92 7.15 2.60
N SER A 45 -14.83 7.55 3.48
CA SER A 45 -15.50 8.85 3.42
C SER A 45 -14.52 10.02 3.58
N ALA A 46 -13.52 9.87 4.46
CA ALA A 46 -12.47 10.87 4.66
C ALA A 46 -11.59 11.04 3.41
N LEU A 47 -11.21 9.93 2.76
CA LEU A 47 -10.45 9.95 1.51
C LEU A 47 -11.27 10.57 0.36
N ASP A 48 -12.54 10.19 0.23
CA ASP A 48 -13.45 10.74 -0.80
C ASP A 48 -13.71 12.25 -0.60
N GLY A 49 -13.73 12.72 0.66
CA GLY A 49 -13.90 14.13 0.99
C GLY A 49 -12.66 14.99 0.73
N MET A 50 -11.49 14.38 0.50
CA MET A 50 -10.22 15.08 0.35
C MET A 50 -10.04 15.63 -1.06
N ARG A 51 -10.71 16.75 -1.33
CA ARG A 51 -10.63 17.47 -2.62
C ARG A 51 -9.30 18.19 -2.85
N GLY A 52 -8.56 18.44 -1.78
CA GLY A 52 -7.28 19.12 -1.81
C GLY A 52 -6.70 19.20 -0.41
N LEU A 53 -5.42 18.88 -0.29
CA LEU A 53 -4.64 18.92 0.93
C LEU A 53 -3.32 19.61 0.61
N SER A 54 -2.92 20.58 1.42
CA SER A 54 -1.49 20.95 1.54
C SER A 54 -1.02 20.76 2.96
N ALA A 55 0.22 20.33 3.12
CA ALA A 55 0.82 20.10 4.42
C ALA A 55 2.33 20.30 4.34
N LYS A 56 2.97 20.43 5.50
CA LYS A 56 4.38 20.10 5.63
C LYS A 56 4.52 18.61 5.89
N PHE A 57 5.65 18.03 5.50
CA PHE A 57 5.93 16.63 5.79
C PHE A 57 7.32 16.41 6.39
N VAL A 58 7.44 15.32 7.15
CA VAL A 58 8.72 14.68 7.49
C VAL A 58 8.68 13.24 6.98
N GLN A 59 9.71 12.85 6.25
CA GLN A 59 9.94 11.48 5.80
C GLN A 59 10.94 10.77 6.72
N VAL A 60 10.63 9.52 7.02
CA VAL A 60 11.55 8.56 7.66
C VAL A 60 11.63 7.33 6.78
N GLY A 61 12.85 6.94 6.39
CA GLY A 61 13.08 5.73 5.60
C GLY A 61 14.52 5.61 5.10
N PRO A 62 14.84 4.58 4.30
CA PRO A 62 16.15 4.38 3.69
C PRO A 62 16.65 5.64 2.97
N GLY A 63 17.88 6.04 3.27
CA GLY A 63 18.52 7.20 2.64
C GLY A 63 17.93 8.58 2.99
N ALA A 64 16.89 8.64 3.83
CA ALA A 64 16.17 9.87 4.17
C ALA A 64 15.76 9.88 5.65
N GLN A 65 16.72 10.08 6.54
CA GLN A 65 16.44 10.30 7.96
C GLN A 65 16.04 11.76 8.18
N GLY A 66 14.74 12.03 8.22
CA GLY A 66 14.21 13.35 8.53
C GLY A 66 14.21 14.33 7.36
N ALA A 67 14.21 13.82 6.12
CA ALA A 67 13.95 14.67 4.96
C ALA A 67 12.56 15.31 5.12
N SER A 68 12.41 16.58 4.78
CA SER A 68 11.18 17.32 5.01
C SER A 68 10.87 18.22 3.82
N GLY A 69 9.65 18.75 3.79
CA GLY A 69 9.23 19.57 2.67
C GLY A 69 7.76 19.95 2.71
N LEU A 70 7.24 20.31 1.54
CA LEU A 70 5.84 20.62 1.33
C LEU A 70 5.18 19.49 0.53
N ALA A 71 3.98 19.12 0.94
CA ALA A 71 3.16 18.12 0.28
C ALA A 71 1.86 18.76 -0.21
N TRP A 72 1.44 18.36 -1.41
CA TRP A 72 0.11 18.63 -1.94
C TRP A 72 -0.51 17.35 -2.45
N PHE A 73 -1.77 17.13 -2.12
CA PHE A 73 -2.49 15.93 -2.50
C PHE A 73 -3.92 16.28 -2.90
N GLU A 74 -4.38 15.62 -3.94
CA GLU A 74 -5.78 15.49 -4.31
C GLU A 74 -5.99 14.09 -4.88
N THR A 75 -7.24 13.67 -5.06
CA THR A 75 -7.52 12.33 -5.59
C THR A 75 -6.77 12.07 -6.90
N GLY A 76 -5.85 11.10 -6.88
CA GLY A 76 -5.05 10.70 -8.05
C GLY A 76 -3.76 11.50 -8.27
N HIS A 77 -3.51 12.56 -7.50
CA HIS A 77 -2.32 13.39 -7.64
C HIS A 77 -1.61 13.63 -6.32
N LEU A 78 -0.28 13.66 -6.38
CA LEU A 78 0.58 13.97 -5.24
C LEU A 78 1.76 14.80 -5.74
N ARG A 79 2.15 15.79 -4.95
CA ARG A 79 3.41 16.50 -5.12
C ARG A 79 4.12 16.59 -3.78
N LEU A 80 5.41 16.27 -3.77
CA LEU A 80 6.31 16.46 -2.64
C LEU A 80 7.49 17.29 -3.11
N ASP A 81 7.65 18.46 -2.51
CA ASP A 81 8.80 19.34 -2.75
C ASP A 81 9.70 19.25 -1.52
N TYR A 82 10.83 18.56 -1.68
CA TYR A 82 11.79 18.33 -0.62
C TYR A 82 12.65 19.57 -0.39
N ALA A 83 12.82 19.93 0.87
CA ALA A 83 13.71 20.99 1.31
C ALA A 83 15.18 20.56 1.21
N ALA A 84 16.07 21.57 1.27
CA ALA A 84 17.51 21.34 1.35
C ALA A 84 17.88 20.45 2.57
N PRO A 85 18.95 19.63 2.49
CA PRO A 85 19.90 19.53 1.37
C PRO A 85 19.44 18.59 0.24
N MET A 86 18.37 17.81 0.44
CA MET A 86 17.88 16.81 -0.51
C MET A 86 16.86 17.41 -1.48
N ARG A 87 17.25 18.45 -2.23
CA ARG A 87 16.34 19.14 -3.15
C ARG A 87 15.86 18.20 -4.25
N ARG A 88 14.58 17.84 -4.17
CA ARG A 88 13.92 16.89 -5.05
C ARG A 88 12.46 17.27 -5.17
N ILE A 89 11.94 17.11 -6.37
CA ILE A 89 10.50 17.23 -6.65
C ILE A 89 9.99 15.84 -7.00
N VAL A 90 8.97 15.38 -6.27
CA VAL A 90 8.28 14.13 -6.55
C VAL A 90 6.85 14.44 -6.95
N VAL A 91 6.43 13.97 -8.12
CA VAL A 91 5.07 14.17 -8.64
C VAL A 91 4.47 12.83 -8.99
N ALA A 92 3.30 12.52 -8.45
CA ALA A 92 2.48 11.41 -8.91
C ALA A 92 1.37 11.93 -9.81
N THR A 93 1.33 11.44 -11.04
CA THR A 93 0.32 11.80 -12.03
C THR A 93 0.24 10.72 -13.11
N HIS A 94 -0.93 10.50 -13.69
CA HIS A 94 -1.15 9.56 -14.79
C HIS A 94 -0.59 8.14 -14.53
N GLY A 95 -0.78 7.61 -13.31
CA GLY A 95 -0.34 6.25 -12.94
C GLY A 95 1.18 6.08 -12.76
N ARG A 96 1.94 7.19 -12.68
CA ARG A 96 3.39 7.18 -12.50
C ARG A 96 3.81 8.10 -11.37
N LEU A 97 4.86 7.70 -10.66
CA LEU A 97 5.61 8.54 -9.74
C LEU A 97 6.87 9.02 -10.46
N ILE A 98 7.03 10.33 -10.56
CA ILE A 98 8.14 10.99 -11.24
C ILE A 98 8.98 11.68 -10.17
N VAL A 99 10.24 11.29 -10.09
CA VAL A 99 11.19 11.81 -9.11
C VAL A 99 12.26 12.59 -9.86
N HIS A 100 12.33 13.89 -9.62
CA HIS A 100 13.32 14.79 -10.19
C HIS A 100 14.30 15.25 -9.11
N ASP A 101 15.58 14.92 -9.27
CA ASP A 101 16.66 15.33 -8.37
C ASP A 101 17.31 16.62 -8.90
N GLU A 102 17.13 17.73 -8.17
CA GLU A 102 17.56 19.05 -8.66
C GLU A 102 19.09 19.19 -8.69
N ALA A 103 19.82 18.42 -7.87
CA ALA A 103 21.27 18.52 -7.81
C ALA A 103 21.95 17.88 -9.02
N THR A 104 21.30 16.89 -9.63
CA THR A 104 21.85 16.10 -10.74
C THR A 104 21.07 16.24 -12.05
N ASP A 105 19.95 16.96 -12.03
CA ASP A 105 18.98 17.06 -13.13
C ASP A 105 18.42 15.68 -13.56
N ALA A 106 18.58 14.66 -12.70
CA ALA A 106 18.17 13.30 -13.00
C ALA A 106 16.68 13.12 -12.77
N THR A 107 16.00 12.49 -13.73
CA THR A 107 14.56 12.18 -13.64
C THR A 107 14.32 10.68 -13.69
N THR A 108 13.73 10.14 -12.62
CA THR A 108 13.34 8.74 -12.50
C THR A 108 11.82 8.60 -12.60
N ARG A 109 11.34 7.56 -13.28
CA ARG A 109 9.90 7.27 -13.44
C ARG A 109 9.60 5.88 -12.91
N ILE A 110 8.68 5.80 -11.96
CA ILE A 110 8.28 4.56 -11.29
C ILE A 110 6.79 4.32 -11.60
N SER A 111 6.43 3.10 -11.98
CA SER A 111 5.04 2.72 -12.19
C SER A 111 4.31 2.61 -10.85
N LEU A 112 3.17 3.29 -10.70
CA LEU A 112 2.34 3.16 -9.49
C LEU A 112 1.64 1.80 -9.43
N ALA A 113 1.46 1.11 -10.56
CA ALA A 113 0.84 -0.21 -10.58
C ALA A 113 1.65 -1.26 -9.76
N ALA A 114 2.97 -1.08 -9.68
CA ALA A 114 3.89 -1.96 -8.95
C ALA A 114 4.42 -1.33 -7.65
N ASN A 115 3.80 -0.25 -7.16
CA ASN A 115 4.20 0.45 -5.94
C ASN A 115 3.01 0.53 -4.96
N PRO A 116 3.19 0.29 -3.65
CA PRO A 116 2.11 0.39 -2.67
C PRO A 116 1.40 1.75 -2.64
N LEU A 117 2.10 2.87 -2.93
CA LEU A 117 1.49 4.19 -3.02
C LEU A 117 0.42 4.27 -4.13
N GLY A 118 0.49 3.38 -5.13
CA GLY A 118 -0.54 3.29 -6.17
C GLY A 118 -1.93 2.97 -5.62
N LEU A 119 -2.05 2.35 -4.44
CA LEU A 119 -3.35 2.08 -3.80
C LEU A 119 -4.08 3.38 -3.40
N LEU A 120 -3.34 4.46 -3.15
CA LEU A 120 -3.88 5.78 -2.80
C LEU A 120 -3.99 6.72 -4.03
N LEU A 121 -3.19 6.49 -5.07
CA LEU A 121 -2.95 7.44 -6.16
C LEU A 121 -3.51 7.00 -7.54
N SER A 122 -4.16 5.83 -7.66
CA SER A 122 -4.65 5.33 -8.95
C SER A 122 -6.06 5.80 -9.33
N GLY A 123 -6.69 6.68 -8.55
CA GLY A 123 -8.06 7.15 -8.78
C GLY A 123 -8.81 7.35 -7.46
N PRO A 124 -10.16 7.44 -7.48
CA PRO A 124 -10.91 7.42 -6.24
C PRO A 124 -10.63 6.10 -5.52
N VAL A 125 -10.10 6.19 -4.31
CA VAL A 125 -9.78 5.01 -3.50
C VAL A 125 -11.07 4.27 -3.20
N ARG A 126 -11.08 2.95 -3.39
CA ARG A 126 -12.17 2.09 -2.94
C ARG A 126 -11.56 1.04 -2.03
N LEU A 127 -11.87 1.10 -0.75
CA LEU A 127 -11.39 0.18 0.28
C LEU A 127 -12.12 -1.18 0.22
N SER A 128 -12.29 -1.69 -0.99
CA SER A 128 -12.91 -2.96 -1.35
C SER A 128 -12.54 -3.36 -2.77
N GLY A 129 -12.75 -4.62 -3.14
CA GLY A 129 -12.49 -5.11 -4.50
C GLY A 129 -11.00 -5.26 -4.79
N GLU A 130 -10.38 -4.26 -5.42
CA GLU A 130 -8.95 -4.32 -5.75
C GLU A 130 -8.02 -4.10 -4.55
N ILE A 131 -8.56 -3.48 -3.49
CA ILE A 131 -7.85 -3.20 -2.24
C ILE A 131 -8.40 -4.11 -1.16
N ASP A 132 -7.50 -4.84 -0.51
CA ASP A 132 -7.79 -5.55 0.74
C ASP A 132 -7.32 -4.72 1.92
N VAL A 133 -8.20 -4.50 2.89
CA VAL A 133 -7.84 -3.93 4.20
C VAL A 133 -7.37 -5.08 5.08
N THR A 134 -6.10 -5.11 5.42
CA THR A 134 -5.48 -6.26 6.10
C THR A 134 -5.35 -6.09 7.61
N ASP A 135 -5.38 -4.86 8.09
CA ASP A 135 -5.26 -4.54 9.52
C ASP A 135 -5.93 -3.21 9.82
N ILE A 136 -6.64 -3.14 10.96
CA ILE A 136 -7.39 -1.97 11.41
C ILE A 136 -7.09 -1.78 12.88
N GLN A 137 -6.52 -0.63 13.23
CA GLN A 137 -6.23 -0.26 14.61
C GLN A 137 -6.94 1.05 14.91
N ARG A 138 -7.91 1.01 15.83
CA ARG A 138 -8.68 2.20 16.24
C ARG A 138 -8.43 2.51 17.71
N SER A 139 -8.21 3.78 17.99
CA SER A 139 -8.16 4.35 19.34
C SER A 139 -9.11 5.56 19.44
N PRO A 140 -9.29 6.16 20.63
CA PRO A 140 -10.07 7.39 20.76
C PRO A 140 -9.53 8.58 19.95
N THR A 141 -8.23 8.58 19.62
CA THR A 141 -7.55 9.72 18.98
C THR A 141 -7.00 9.38 17.60
N SER A 142 -7.07 8.12 17.16
CA SER A 142 -6.47 7.69 15.90
C SER A 142 -7.19 6.53 15.25
N LEU A 143 -7.05 6.45 13.93
CA LEU A 143 -7.42 5.29 13.13
C LEU A 143 -6.27 4.96 12.17
N GLN A 144 -5.89 3.69 12.11
CA GLN A 144 -4.88 3.18 11.20
C GLN A 144 -5.49 2.06 10.36
N LEU A 145 -5.27 2.12 9.03
CA LEU A 145 -5.66 1.06 8.10
C LEU A 145 -4.44 0.62 7.31
N SER A 146 -4.17 -0.69 7.29
CA SER A 146 -3.18 -1.27 6.39
C SER A 146 -3.87 -1.88 5.18
N LEU A 147 -3.34 -1.57 4.00
CA LEU A 147 -3.91 -1.86 2.70
C LEU A 147 -2.93 -2.65 1.87
N THR A 148 -3.43 -3.61 1.11
CA THR A 148 -2.66 -4.30 0.08
C THR A 148 -3.49 -4.47 -1.19
N ARG A 149 -2.81 -4.80 -2.30
CA ARG A 149 -3.49 -5.14 -3.54
C ARG A 149 -4.03 -6.57 -3.45
N ALA A 150 -5.34 -6.74 -3.58
CA ALA A 150 -5.99 -8.05 -3.45
C ALA A 150 -5.42 -9.09 -4.44
N SER A 151 -5.10 -8.66 -5.65
CA SER A 151 -4.54 -9.53 -6.69
C SER A 151 -3.05 -9.85 -6.52
N ASN A 152 -2.31 -9.07 -5.73
CA ASN A 152 -0.89 -9.32 -5.50
C ASN A 152 -0.39 -8.71 -4.17
N PRO A 153 -0.70 -9.34 -3.02
CA PRO A 153 -0.32 -8.81 -1.71
C PRO A 153 1.19 -8.71 -1.49
N ALA A 154 1.98 -9.52 -2.21
CA ALA A 154 3.43 -9.53 -2.12
C ALA A 154 4.10 -8.26 -2.69
N GLN A 155 3.36 -7.41 -3.42
CA GLN A 155 3.86 -6.13 -3.92
C GLN A 155 4.09 -5.08 -2.83
N GLY A 156 3.58 -5.33 -1.62
CA GLY A 156 3.84 -4.50 -0.45
C GLY A 156 2.58 -4.09 0.29
N LEU A 157 2.77 -3.19 1.24
CA LEU A 157 1.76 -2.72 2.17
C LEU A 157 1.74 -1.19 2.19
N LEU A 158 0.55 -0.61 2.16
CA LEU A 158 0.34 0.81 2.42
C LEU A 158 -0.47 0.97 3.70
N THR A 159 0.09 1.64 4.70
CA THR A 159 -0.62 1.98 5.93
C THR A 159 -0.99 3.45 5.93
N LEU A 160 -2.27 3.74 6.13
CA LEU A 160 -2.80 5.09 6.30
C LEU A 160 -2.97 5.38 7.79
N PHE A 161 -2.57 6.58 8.21
CA PHE A 161 -2.73 7.06 9.58
C PHE A 161 -3.67 8.26 9.59
N PHE A 162 -4.70 8.20 10.41
CA PHE A 162 -5.66 9.27 10.61
C PHE A 162 -5.68 9.71 12.07
N ASP A 163 -5.73 11.04 12.26
CA ASP A 163 -6.06 11.64 13.54
C ASP A 163 -7.59 11.79 13.65
N VAL A 164 -8.14 11.44 14.81
CA VAL A 164 -9.57 11.59 15.11
C VAL A 164 -9.79 12.95 15.77
N GLY A 165 -10.45 13.85 15.06
CA GLY A 165 -10.81 15.17 15.56
C GLY A 165 -11.92 15.14 16.62
N SER A 166 -12.14 16.26 17.31
CA SER A 166 -13.11 16.38 18.41
C SER A 166 -14.56 16.09 18.03
N GLN A 167 -14.91 16.20 16.74
CA GLN A 167 -16.24 15.86 16.20
C GLN A 167 -16.27 14.51 15.48
N GLY A 168 -15.26 13.66 15.66
CA GLY A 168 -15.15 12.36 14.98
C GLY A 168 -14.68 12.44 13.52
N SER A 169 -14.34 13.62 13.02
CA SER A 169 -13.76 13.80 11.69
C SER A 169 -12.38 13.16 11.61
N LEU A 170 -12.10 12.41 10.54
CA LEU A 170 -10.77 11.84 10.29
C LEU A 170 -9.94 12.79 9.44
N LEU A 171 -8.70 13.03 9.87
CA LEU A 171 -7.70 13.79 9.12
C LEU A 171 -6.50 12.89 8.83
N LEU A 172 -6.11 12.74 7.56
CA LEU A 172 -4.94 11.93 7.20
C LEU A 172 -3.66 12.59 7.74
N SER A 173 -3.05 12.00 8.76
CA SER A 173 -1.85 12.52 9.43
C SER A 173 -0.57 11.85 8.96
N GLY A 174 -0.67 10.76 8.20
CA GLY A 174 0.51 10.15 7.59
C GLY A 174 0.22 8.94 6.73
N ILE A 175 1.27 8.49 6.05
CA ILE A 175 1.26 7.26 5.27
C ILE A 175 2.58 6.51 5.49
N GLU A 176 2.54 5.19 5.42
CA GLU A 176 3.72 4.34 5.38
C GLU A 176 3.61 3.34 4.25
N ALA A 177 4.60 3.32 3.37
CA ALA A 177 4.74 2.31 2.34
C ALA A 177 5.85 1.33 2.73
N VAL A 178 5.55 0.03 2.62
CA VAL A 178 6.55 -1.04 2.65
C VAL A 178 6.51 -1.74 1.30
N ASP A 179 7.58 -1.64 0.52
CA ASP A 179 7.64 -2.25 -0.82
C ASP A 179 7.95 -3.76 -0.76
N ALA A 180 7.95 -4.41 -1.94
CA ALA A 180 8.28 -5.83 -2.09
C ALA A 180 9.70 -6.19 -1.62
N GLU A 181 10.62 -5.23 -1.64
CA GLU A 181 12.00 -5.37 -1.16
C GLU A 181 12.12 -5.07 0.34
N ARG A 182 11.00 -4.82 1.03
CA ARG A 182 10.90 -4.52 2.47
C ARG A 182 11.50 -3.16 2.85
N HIS A 183 11.71 -2.26 1.89
CA HIS A 183 12.03 -0.88 2.20
C HIS A 183 10.79 -0.19 2.77
N ARG A 184 10.95 0.39 3.97
CA ARG A 184 9.91 1.10 4.68
C ARG A 184 10.13 2.60 4.55
N THR A 185 9.13 3.31 4.03
CA THR A 185 9.14 4.78 3.98
C THR A 185 7.86 5.31 4.60
N ARG A 186 7.99 6.20 5.56
CA ARG A 186 6.90 6.84 6.28
C ARG A 186 6.92 8.33 6.07
N PHE A 187 5.77 8.92 5.82
CA PHE A 187 5.54 10.36 5.77
C PHE A 187 4.60 10.75 6.91
N HIS A 188 5.01 11.73 7.70
CA HIS A 188 4.18 12.40 8.70
C HIS A 188 3.77 13.77 8.18
N LEU A 189 2.49 14.10 8.24
CA LEU A 189 1.90 15.33 7.72
C LEU A 189 1.47 16.25 8.87
N TYR A 190 1.84 17.52 8.79
CA TYR A 190 1.50 18.53 9.79
C TYR A 190 1.26 19.89 9.14
N ASP A 191 0.72 20.84 9.90
CA ASP A 191 0.27 22.15 9.39
C ASP A 191 -0.69 22.00 8.18
N GLN A 192 -1.62 21.04 8.28
CA GLN A 192 -2.49 20.66 7.17
C GLN A 192 -3.55 21.71 6.87
N LYS A 193 -3.80 21.95 5.59
CA LYS A 193 -4.92 22.73 5.07
C LYS A 193 -5.71 21.86 4.11
N VAL A 194 -6.96 21.58 4.46
CA VAL A 194 -7.84 20.66 3.74
C VAL A 194 -8.97 21.42 3.06
N GLY A 195 -9.44 20.90 1.92
CA GLY A 195 -10.59 21.44 1.19
C GLY A 195 -10.28 22.69 0.38
N GLN A 196 -9.00 23.05 0.26
CA GLN A 196 -8.57 24.13 -0.63
C GLN A 196 -8.52 23.66 -2.08
N ALA A 197 -8.83 24.56 -3.01
CA ALA A 197 -8.54 24.32 -4.42
C ALA A 197 -7.01 24.32 -4.62
N LEU A 198 -6.52 23.38 -5.42
CA LEU A 198 -5.13 23.31 -5.85
C LEU A 198 -5.05 23.74 -7.32
N ASP A 199 -3.98 24.42 -7.69
CA ASP A 199 -3.78 24.84 -9.08
C ASP A 199 -3.55 23.61 -9.98
N GLU A 200 -4.21 23.54 -11.13
CA GLU A 200 -4.08 22.39 -12.06
C GLU A 200 -2.63 22.15 -12.50
N GLY A 201 -1.86 23.23 -12.67
CA GLY A 201 -0.45 23.16 -13.04
C GLY A 201 0.48 22.61 -11.94
N LEU A 202 0.00 22.52 -10.69
CA LEU A 202 0.82 22.12 -9.54
C LEU A 202 1.43 20.72 -9.73
N PHE A 203 0.67 19.81 -10.32
CA PHE A 203 1.06 18.41 -10.54
C PHE A 203 1.72 18.17 -11.90
N THR A 204 2.21 19.22 -12.55
CA THR A 204 3.04 19.09 -13.76
C THR A 204 4.49 18.81 -13.34
N PRO A 205 5.08 17.68 -13.77
CA PRO A 205 6.47 17.36 -13.46
C PRO A 205 7.45 18.36 -14.11
N PRO A 206 8.58 18.65 -13.48
CA PRO A 206 9.66 19.42 -14.13
C PRO A 206 10.11 18.75 -15.44
N GLY A 207 10.35 19.56 -16.47
CA GLY A 207 10.86 19.09 -17.77
C GLY A 207 9.86 18.25 -18.59
N SER A 208 8.56 18.44 -18.39
CA SER A 208 7.48 17.86 -19.21
C SER A 208 6.98 18.81 -20.30
#